data_AF-A0A966SDV0-F1
#
_entry.id   AF-A0A966SDV0-F1
#
_cell.length_a   1.000
_cell.length_b   1.000
_cell.length_c   1.000
_cell.angle_alpha   90.00
_cell.angle_beta   90.00
_cell.angle_gamma   90.00
#
_symmetry.space_group_name_H-M   'P 1'
#
loop_
_entity.id
_entity.type
_entity.pdbx_description
1 polymer ?
#
loop_
_entity_poly.entity_id
_entity_poly.type
_entity_poly.pdbx_seq_one_letter_code
_entity_poly.pdbx_strand_id
1 'polypeptide(L)'
;PLLLSGRVNASAHSRARELLATVGLSDPLTDQDIARGEQLTDGLPQSLAASIRFYGLRHFKLKVNGEPAHDADRLRKIAQVLQTECGGDFAFSMDGNEQFRSFAEFRQFWETLRADDALKGFLAKLLFVEQPLHRSIALNRSAAATLADWPERPPFIIDESDGELHSLPTALALGYDGTSHKNCKGVIKGIANRCLLEQRQRQQPVRPLLMSGEDLCNVGPVALLQDLAVCAALGIKSVERNGHHYNAGLAEFPRAVQEEILRSHFDLYHPSPAGWPTLTIERGRVALGSVNEAAFGVKSLLNTSQFTHADAWEWE
;
A
#
# COMPACT_ATOMS: atom_id res chain seq x y z
N PRO A 1 11.07 -18.76 30.70
CA PRO A 1 9.84 -19.62 30.64
C PRO A 1 8.51 -18.86 30.84
N LEU A 2 8.43 -17.58 30.44
CA LEU A 2 7.20 -16.77 30.43
C LEU A 2 7.22 -15.91 29.18
N LEU A 3 7.13 -16.53 27.99
CA LEU A 3 7.16 -15.81 26.70
C LEU A 3 6.34 -16.47 25.57
N LEU A 4 5.48 -17.47 25.85
CA LEU A 4 4.73 -18.17 24.79
C LEU A 4 3.25 -18.45 25.11
N SER A 5 2.63 -17.73 26.06
CA SER A 5 1.18 -17.85 26.33
C SER A 5 0.40 -16.53 26.21
N GLY A 6 0.99 -15.53 25.56
CA GLY A 6 0.25 -14.34 25.16
C GLY A 6 -0.60 -14.66 23.94
N ARG A 7 -1.90 -14.93 24.14
CA ARG A 7 -2.89 -14.55 23.13
C ARG A 7 -2.58 -13.10 22.76
N VAL A 8 -2.01 -12.87 21.58
CA VAL A 8 -1.89 -11.52 21.03
C VAL A 8 -3.29 -10.92 21.16
N ASN A 9 -3.38 -9.81 21.89
CA ASN A 9 -4.64 -9.22 22.31
C ASN A 9 -5.47 -8.91 21.06
N ALA A 10 -6.34 -9.84 20.66
CA ALA A 10 -7.14 -9.77 19.44
C ALA A 10 -8.21 -8.65 19.51
N SER A 11 -8.26 -7.90 20.61
CA SER A 11 -9.22 -6.84 20.88
C SER A 11 -8.78 -5.44 20.44
N ALA A 12 -7.51 -5.22 20.07
CA ALA A 12 -7.01 -3.87 19.76
C ALA A 12 -6.77 -3.60 18.26
N HIS A 13 -6.69 -4.64 17.43
CA HIS A 13 -6.49 -4.48 16.00
C HIS A 13 -7.83 -4.65 15.28
N SER A 14 -8.29 -3.59 14.60
CA SER A 14 -9.52 -3.60 13.80
C SER A 14 -9.63 -4.90 12.99
N ARG A 15 -10.82 -5.51 12.96
CA ARG A 15 -11.10 -6.68 12.10
C ARG A 15 -11.15 -6.33 10.61
N ALA A 16 -10.93 -5.06 10.26
CA ALA A 16 -10.83 -4.59 8.89
C ALA A 16 -9.59 -3.72 8.67
N ARG A 17 -9.18 -3.60 7.42
CA ARG A 17 -8.09 -2.71 6.97
C ARG A 17 -8.56 -1.84 5.83
N GLU A 18 -8.12 -0.58 5.83
CA GLU A 18 -8.31 0.32 4.69
C GLU A 18 -7.43 -0.17 3.53
N LEU A 19 -7.99 -0.18 2.32
CA LEU A 19 -7.22 -0.28 1.09
C LEU A 19 -6.61 1.07 0.77
N LEU A 20 -5.30 1.07 0.57
CA LEU A 20 -4.58 2.16 -0.06
C LEU A 20 -4.51 1.87 -1.58
N ALA A 21 -5.38 2.51 -2.35
CA ALA A 21 -5.41 2.29 -3.80
C ALA A 21 -4.31 3.12 -4.48
N THR A 22 -3.48 2.48 -5.30
CA THR A 22 -2.43 3.18 -6.03
C THR A 22 -3.02 3.85 -7.26
N VAL A 23 -2.66 5.11 -7.47
CA VAL A 23 -2.96 5.89 -8.67
C VAL A 23 -1.63 6.13 -9.38
N GLY A 24 -1.43 5.39 -10.45
CA GLY A 24 -0.28 5.47 -11.33
C GLY A 24 -0.22 6.79 -12.11
N LEU A 25 0.91 7.01 -12.79
CA LEU A 25 1.18 8.24 -13.53
C LEU A 25 0.25 8.42 -14.75
N SER A 26 -0.19 7.32 -15.35
CA SER A 26 -1.05 7.30 -16.54
C SER A 26 -2.46 6.79 -16.27
N ASP A 27 -2.80 6.47 -15.02
CA ASP A 27 -4.11 5.89 -14.71
C ASP A 27 -5.23 6.91 -15.05
N PRO A 28 -6.30 6.46 -15.72
CA PRO A 28 -7.44 7.30 -16.04
C PRO A 28 -8.10 7.80 -14.75
N LEU A 29 -8.28 9.11 -14.63
CA LEU A 29 -8.88 9.71 -13.44
C LEU A 29 -10.40 9.65 -13.52
N THR A 30 -10.94 9.78 -14.73
CA THR A 30 -12.36 9.69 -15.06
C THR A 30 -12.56 8.74 -16.25
N ASP A 31 -13.80 8.28 -16.45
CA ASP A 31 -14.13 7.38 -17.56
C ASP A 31 -13.93 8.04 -18.94
N GLN A 32 -13.87 9.38 -19.00
CA GLN A 32 -13.57 10.13 -20.22
C GLN A 32 -12.10 10.06 -20.63
N ASP A 33 -11.21 9.71 -19.70
CA ASP A 33 -9.78 9.55 -19.98
C ASP A 33 -9.47 8.22 -20.68
N ILE A 34 -10.44 7.30 -20.74
CA ILE A 34 -10.27 5.97 -21.34
C ILE A 34 -10.66 6.03 -22.81
N ALA A 35 -9.71 5.74 -23.70
CA ALA A 35 -9.98 5.68 -25.13
C ALA A 35 -11.03 4.60 -25.44
N ARG A 36 -11.95 4.88 -26.36
CA ARG A 36 -13.07 3.97 -26.69
C ARG A 36 -12.62 2.56 -27.08
N GLY A 37 -11.44 2.42 -27.69
CA GLY A 37 -10.88 1.11 -28.08
C GLY A 37 -10.18 0.35 -26.95
N GLU A 38 -9.95 1.00 -25.81
CA GLU A 38 -9.26 0.43 -24.64
C GLU A 38 -10.24 0.06 -23.51
N GLN A 39 -11.54 0.40 -23.67
CA GLN A 39 -12.56 0.09 -22.68
C GLN A 39 -12.79 -1.43 -22.58
N LEU A 40 -12.61 -1.96 -21.36
CA LEU A 40 -12.92 -3.34 -21.03
C LEU A 40 -14.42 -3.52 -20.76
N THR A 41 -14.91 -4.75 -20.93
CA THR A 41 -16.33 -5.12 -20.72
C THR A 41 -16.51 -6.20 -19.64
N ASP A 42 -15.55 -6.31 -18.73
CA ASP A 42 -15.52 -7.27 -17.63
C ASP A 42 -16.41 -6.90 -16.43
N GLY A 43 -16.99 -5.70 -16.44
CA GLY A 43 -17.87 -5.18 -15.39
C GLY A 43 -17.13 -4.58 -14.19
N LEU A 44 -15.81 -4.42 -14.26
CA LEU A 44 -15.00 -3.78 -13.22
C LEU A 44 -14.78 -2.29 -13.49
N PRO A 45 -14.57 -1.48 -12.44
CA PRO A 45 -14.26 -0.05 -12.61
C PRO A 45 -12.86 0.12 -13.22
N GLN A 46 -12.75 1.02 -14.20
CA GLN A 46 -11.50 1.26 -14.93
C GLN A 46 -10.84 2.61 -14.63
N SER A 47 -11.61 3.61 -14.16
CA SER A 47 -11.08 4.91 -13.74
C SER A 47 -10.98 5.04 -12.23
N LEU A 48 -10.20 6.01 -11.75
CA LEU A 48 -10.14 6.37 -10.33
C LEU A 48 -11.54 6.72 -9.80
N ALA A 49 -12.28 7.59 -10.49
CA ALA A 49 -13.63 7.98 -10.08
C ALA A 49 -14.58 6.77 -9.99
N ALA A 50 -14.57 5.89 -11.00
CA ALA A 50 -15.36 4.66 -10.97
C ALA A 50 -14.95 3.74 -9.81
N SER A 51 -13.66 3.59 -9.55
CA SER A 51 -13.12 2.76 -8.47
C SER A 51 -13.51 3.28 -7.09
N ILE A 52 -13.49 4.61 -6.89
CA ILE A 52 -13.95 5.24 -5.64
C ILE A 52 -15.42 4.94 -5.40
N ARG A 53 -16.27 5.08 -6.42
CA ARG A 53 -17.71 4.81 -6.30
C ARG A 53 -18.00 3.33 -6.04
N PHE A 54 -17.31 2.46 -6.78
CA PHE A 54 -17.55 1.02 -6.74
C PHE A 54 -17.09 0.41 -5.41
N TYR A 55 -15.87 0.72 -4.98
CA TYR A 55 -15.28 0.13 -3.76
C TYR A 55 -15.45 1.00 -2.51
N GLY A 56 -15.83 2.27 -2.65
CA GLY A 56 -15.91 3.23 -1.54
C GLY A 56 -14.54 3.67 -1.01
N LEU A 57 -13.52 3.75 -1.88
CA LEU A 57 -12.13 4.04 -1.52
C LEU A 57 -11.97 5.40 -0.82
N ARG A 58 -11.09 5.46 0.18
CA ARG A 58 -10.81 6.68 0.97
C ARG A 58 -9.32 6.96 1.13
N HIS A 59 -8.47 5.98 0.88
CA HIS A 59 -7.03 6.07 1.06
C HIS A 59 -6.33 5.80 -0.27
N PHE A 60 -5.38 6.65 -0.66
CA PHE A 60 -4.73 6.58 -1.97
C PHE A 60 -3.20 6.68 -1.88
N LYS A 61 -2.48 5.96 -2.74
CA LYS A 61 -1.04 6.18 -2.98
C LYS A 61 -0.88 6.83 -4.34
N LEU A 62 -0.36 8.05 -4.39
CA LEU A 62 -0.22 8.82 -5.63
C LEU A 62 1.22 8.75 -6.12
N LYS A 63 1.45 8.17 -7.29
CA LYS A 63 2.78 8.16 -7.91
C LYS A 63 3.08 9.56 -8.46
N VAL A 64 4.31 10.03 -8.24
CA VAL A 64 4.84 11.28 -8.83
C VAL A 64 6.13 10.96 -9.59
N ASN A 65 6.38 11.64 -10.71
CA ASN A 65 7.52 11.34 -11.57
C ASN A 65 8.71 12.31 -11.41
N GLY A 66 8.55 13.36 -10.61
CA GLY A 66 9.60 14.37 -10.41
C GLY A 66 9.64 15.44 -11.49
N GLU A 67 8.59 15.56 -12.31
CA GLU A 67 8.42 16.63 -13.28
C GLU A 67 7.43 17.67 -12.72
N PRO A 68 7.90 18.78 -12.11
CA PRO A 68 7.05 19.61 -11.25
C PRO A 68 5.78 20.15 -11.91
N ALA A 69 5.86 20.56 -13.18
CA ALA A 69 4.71 21.10 -13.90
C ALA A 69 3.67 20.02 -14.22
N HIS A 70 4.13 18.84 -14.66
CA HIS A 70 3.27 17.71 -15.00
C HIS A 70 2.61 17.13 -13.75
N ASP A 71 3.41 16.87 -12.72
CA ASP A 71 2.94 16.36 -11.44
C ASP A 71 1.96 17.33 -10.77
N ALA A 72 2.23 18.64 -10.77
CA ALA A 72 1.30 19.62 -10.21
C ALA A 72 -0.05 19.63 -10.96
N ASP A 73 -0.05 19.60 -12.30
CA ASP A 73 -1.29 19.52 -13.08
C ASP A 73 -2.06 18.23 -12.78
N ARG A 74 -1.37 17.09 -12.74
CA ARG A 74 -1.98 15.80 -12.42
C ARG A 74 -2.54 15.77 -11.00
N LEU A 75 -1.81 16.28 -10.01
CA LEU A 75 -2.26 16.35 -8.63
C LEU A 75 -3.48 17.27 -8.46
N ARG A 76 -3.58 18.38 -9.21
CA ARG A 76 -4.80 19.21 -9.21
C ARG A 76 -6.01 18.44 -9.71
N LYS A 77 -5.86 17.70 -10.81
CA LYS A 77 -6.94 16.87 -11.36
C LYS A 77 -7.34 15.76 -10.39
N ILE A 78 -6.37 15.06 -9.78
CA ILE A 78 -6.63 14.07 -8.74
C ILE A 78 -7.36 14.71 -7.56
N ALA A 79 -6.90 15.87 -7.07
CA ALA A 79 -7.54 16.58 -5.96
C ALA A 79 -9.01 16.92 -6.25
N GLN A 80 -9.33 17.34 -7.49
CA GLN A 80 -10.71 17.59 -7.91
C GLN A 80 -11.57 16.33 -7.91
N VAL A 81 -11.04 15.21 -8.42
CA VAL A 81 -11.73 13.91 -8.40
C VAL A 81 -11.97 13.44 -6.97
N LEU A 82 -10.94 13.44 -6.12
CA LEU A 82 -11.08 13.01 -4.72
C LEU A 82 -12.03 13.93 -3.94
N GLN A 83 -12.00 15.24 -4.18
CA GLN A 83 -12.94 16.16 -3.54
C GLN A 83 -14.39 15.87 -3.97
N THR A 84 -14.60 15.57 -5.25
CA THR A 84 -15.93 15.27 -5.81
C THR A 84 -16.47 13.94 -5.29
N GLU A 85 -15.67 12.88 -5.34
CA GLU A 85 -16.11 11.51 -5.06
C GLU A 85 -16.06 11.16 -3.55
N CYS A 86 -15.20 11.82 -2.76
CA CYS A 86 -15.03 11.56 -1.33
C CYS A 86 -15.51 12.69 -0.42
N GLY A 87 -15.86 13.87 -0.96
CA GLY A 87 -16.39 14.98 -0.16
C GLY A 87 -15.41 15.55 0.89
N GLY A 88 -14.11 15.33 0.70
CA GLY A 88 -13.05 15.73 1.65
C GLY A 88 -12.72 14.69 2.74
N ASP A 89 -13.42 13.56 2.77
CA ASP A 89 -13.08 12.40 3.61
C ASP A 89 -12.11 11.49 2.85
N PHE A 90 -10.84 11.88 2.76
CA PHE A 90 -9.80 11.05 2.18
C PHE A 90 -8.43 11.38 2.79
N ALA A 91 -7.49 10.46 2.62
CA ALA A 91 -6.08 10.63 2.93
C ALA A 91 -5.23 10.01 1.83
N PHE A 92 -4.00 10.49 1.66
CA PHE A 92 -3.11 9.90 0.67
C PHE A 92 -1.64 9.91 1.07
N SER A 93 -0.86 9.02 0.49
CA SER A 93 0.61 9.14 0.42
C SER A 93 1.02 9.57 -0.97
N MET A 94 2.19 10.20 -1.08
CA MET A 94 2.87 10.34 -2.37
C MET A 94 4.04 9.36 -2.43
N ASP A 95 4.28 8.80 -3.60
CA ASP A 95 5.36 7.85 -3.83
C ASP A 95 6.20 8.36 -4.99
N GLY A 96 7.43 8.74 -4.66
CA GLY A 96 8.37 9.28 -5.62
C GLY A 96 9.26 8.23 -6.28
N ASN A 97 9.16 6.95 -5.89
CA ASN A 97 9.75 5.80 -6.58
C ASN A 97 11.17 6.06 -7.15
N GLU A 98 12.06 6.63 -6.33
CA GLU A 98 13.45 6.95 -6.64
C GLU A 98 13.71 8.00 -7.74
N GLN A 99 12.71 8.80 -8.12
CA GLN A 99 12.81 9.73 -9.25
C GLN A 99 13.74 10.93 -8.98
N PHE A 100 13.95 11.32 -7.72
CA PHE A 100 14.74 12.51 -7.39
C PHE A 100 16.21 12.16 -7.10
N ARG A 101 17.14 12.96 -7.66
CA ARG A 101 18.60 12.75 -7.56
C ARG A 101 19.25 13.62 -6.48
N SER A 102 18.48 14.47 -5.82
CA SER A 102 18.92 15.17 -4.61
C SER A 102 17.75 15.63 -3.74
N PHE A 103 18.03 15.89 -2.46
CA PHE A 103 17.06 16.57 -1.59
C PHE A 103 16.72 17.99 -2.08
N ALA A 104 17.65 18.68 -2.75
CA ALA A 104 17.41 20.02 -3.26
C ALA A 104 16.34 20.02 -4.37
N GLU A 105 16.44 19.06 -5.30
CA GLU A 105 15.43 18.84 -6.34
C GLU A 105 14.06 18.52 -5.73
N PHE A 106 14.01 17.57 -4.77
CA PHE A 106 12.74 17.25 -4.11
C PHE A 106 12.18 18.43 -3.30
N ARG A 107 13.03 19.21 -2.63
CA ARG A 107 12.61 20.41 -1.89
C ARG A 107 12.02 21.45 -2.84
N GLN A 108 12.64 21.70 -3.98
CA GLN A 108 12.09 22.60 -5.01
C GLN A 108 10.72 22.12 -5.51
N PHE A 109 10.59 20.82 -5.79
CA PHE A 109 9.32 20.20 -6.15
C PHE A 109 8.25 20.41 -5.08
N TRP A 110 8.56 20.08 -3.83
CA TRP A 110 7.63 20.23 -2.70
C TRP A 110 7.18 21.67 -2.48
N GLU A 111 8.11 22.63 -2.50
CA GLU A 111 7.75 24.04 -2.32
C GLU A 111 6.93 24.58 -3.51
N THR A 112 7.11 24.04 -4.72
CA THR A 112 6.24 24.34 -5.87
C THR A 112 4.80 23.89 -5.61
N LEU A 113 4.61 22.67 -5.08
CA LEU A 113 3.28 22.17 -4.72
C LEU A 113 2.66 22.98 -3.56
N ARG A 114 3.46 23.37 -2.56
CA ARG A 114 2.98 24.18 -1.42
C ARG A 114 2.57 25.60 -1.80
N ALA A 115 3.26 26.19 -2.77
CA ALA A 115 2.96 27.53 -3.27
C ALA A 115 1.65 27.57 -4.07
N ASP A 116 1.17 26.44 -4.56
CA ASP A 116 -0.07 26.32 -5.31
C ASP A 116 -1.31 26.37 -4.39
N ASP A 117 -2.06 27.47 -4.47
CA ASP A 117 -3.29 27.67 -3.71
C ASP A 117 -4.33 26.57 -3.92
N ALA A 118 -4.41 25.98 -5.12
CA ALA A 118 -5.35 24.90 -5.42
C ALA A 118 -5.00 23.60 -4.70
N LEU A 119 -3.72 23.40 -4.32
CA LEU A 119 -3.23 22.19 -3.66
C LEU A 119 -3.10 22.35 -2.14
N LYS A 120 -3.18 23.56 -1.57
CA LYS A 120 -3.02 23.76 -0.11
C LYS A 120 -3.93 22.88 0.74
N GLY A 121 -5.23 22.88 0.43
CA GLY A 121 -6.22 22.05 1.16
C GLY A 121 -6.02 20.55 0.91
N PHE A 122 -5.55 20.18 -0.28
CA PHE A 122 -5.25 18.81 -0.65
C PHE A 122 -4.02 18.29 0.10
N LEU A 123 -2.90 19.03 0.12
CA LEU A 123 -1.67 18.64 0.80
C LEU A 123 -1.84 18.48 2.32
N ALA A 124 -2.83 19.13 2.93
CA ALA A 124 -3.20 18.90 4.34
C ALA A 124 -3.75 17.47 4.61
N LYS A 125 -4.09 16.71 3.56
CA LYS A 125 -4.52 15.30 3.64
C LYS A 125 -3.37 14.31 3.42
N LEU A 126 -2.15 14.79 3.15
CA LEU A 126 -0.97 13.95 2.95
C LEU A 126 -0.57 13.26 4.27
N LEU A 127 -0.36 11.95 4.20
CA LEU A 127 0.13 11.12 5.30
C LEU A 127 1.66 11.11 5.36
N PHE A 128 2.30 10.86 4.21
CA PHE A 128 3.75 10.78 4.06
C PHE A 128 4.14 10.78 2.57
N VAL A 129 5.42 11.03 2.31
CA VAL A 129 6.06 10.78 1.02
C VAL A 129 6.99 9.56 1.16
N GLU A 130 6.80 8.59 0.28
CA GLU A 130 7.55 7.34 0.20
C GLU A 130 8.66 7.46 -0.84
N GLN A 131 9.87 7.04 -0.45
CA GLN A 131 11.08 6.96 -1.26
C GLN A 131 11.18 8.01 -2.40
N PRO A 132 11.24 9.31 -2.09
CA PRO A 132 11.42 10.30 -3.15
C PRO A 132 12.81 10.19 -3.79
N LEU A 133 13.84 9.94 -2.99
CA LEU A 133 15.22 9.93 -3.46
C LEU A 133 15.66 8.55 -3.96
N HIS A 134 16.54 8.55 -4.96
CA HIS A 134 17.24 7.35 -5.37
C HIS A 134 18.01 6.68 -4.22
N ARG A 135 17.99 5.35 -4.15
CA ARG A 135 18.51 4.59 -3.00
C ARG A 135 20.02 4.77 -2.78
N SER A 136 20.76 5.10 -3.83
CA SER A 136 22.21 5.38 -3.75
C SER A 136 22.55 6.65 -2.97
N ILE A 137 21.57 7.51 -2.70
CA ILE A 137 21.78 8.78 -1.98
C ILE A 137 20.91 8.94 -0.74
N ALA A 138 19.77 8.25 -0.66
CA ALA A 138 18.79 8.45 0.41
C ALA A 138 19.38 8.26 1.81
N LEU A 139 20.28 7.27 1.98
CA LEU A 139 20.90 6.96 3.28
C LEU A 139 22.32 7.54 3.44
N ASN A 140 22.70 8.53 2.63
CA ASN A 140 23.99 9.22 2.81
C ASN A 140 23.98 10.06 4.09
N ARG A 141 25.14 10.16 4.76
CA ARG A 141 25.29 10.94 6.01
C ARG A 141 24.89 12.41 5.88
N SER A 142 25.03 12.99 4.68
CA SER A 142 24.61 14.37 4.39
C SER A 142 23.10 14.58 4.51
N ALA A 143 22.28 13.52 4.43
CA ALA A 143 20.84 13.60 4.61
C ALA A 143 20.45 14.18 5.98
N ALA A 144 21.23 13.89 7.03
CA ALA A 144 20.93 14.35 8.39
C ALA A 144 20.88 15.87 8.50
N ALA A 145 21.88 16.56 7.95
CA ALA A 145 21.92 18.02 7.96
C ALA A 145 20.77 18.61 7.13
N THR A 146 20.50 18.03 5.95
CA THR A 146 19.42 18.50 5.06
C THR A 146 18.03 18.32 5.67
N LEU A 147 17.76 17.18 6.31
CA LEU A 147 16.48 16.90 6.95
C LEU A 147 16.30 17.74 8.22
N ALA A 148 17.37 18.04 8.95
CA ALA A 148 17.33 18.92 10.11
C ALA A 148 17.09 20.39 9.74
N ASP A 149 17.64 20.86 8.61
CA ASP A 149 17.46 22.24 8.09
C ASP A 149 16.09 22.47 7.43
N TRP A 150 15.24 21.44 7.30
CA TRP A 150 13.95 21.54 6.64
C TRP A 150 12.80 21.09 7.56
N PRO A 151 12.48 21.87 8.62
CA PRO A 151 11.48 21.48 9.61
C PRO A 151 10.06 21.35 9.04
N GLU A 152 9.72 22.08 7.98
CA GLU A 152 8.39 22.06 7.34
C GLU A 152 8.22 21.00 6.23
N ARG A 153 9.21 20.11 6.07
CA ARG A 153 9.10 18.99 5.13
C ARG A 153 7.93 18.06 5.48
N PRO A 154 7.36 17.32 4.51
CA PRO A 154 6.40 16.28 4.84
C PRO A 154 7.11 15.09 5.50
N PRO A 155 6.38 14.18 6.17
CA PRO A 155 6.95 12.93 6.66
C PRO A 155 7.55 12.10 5.51
N PHE A 156 8.74 11.55 5.71
CA PHE A 156 9.44 10.70 4.75
C PHE A 156 9.63 9.30 5.30
N ILE A 157 9.26 8.32 4.50
CA ILE A 157 9.60 6.92 4.78
C ILE A 157 10.47 6.37 3.66
N ILE A 158 11.31 5.40 4.00
CA ILE A 158 12.09 4.65 3.01
C ILE A 158 11.30 3.42 2.52
N ASP A 159 11.54 3.03 1.27
CA ASP A 159 11.11 1.75 0.75
C ASP A 159 12.26 1.04 0.03
N GLU A 160 12.65 1.48 -1.17
CA GLU A 160 13.72 0.86 -1.97
C GLU A 160 15.08 0.89 -1.25
N SER A 161 15.30 1.88 -0.39
CA SER A 161 16.46 1.95 0.50
C SER A 161 16.40 1.00 1.69
N ASP A 162 15.23 0.43 2.00
CA ASP A 162 15.04 -0.57 3.05
C ASP A 162 15.45 -1.98 2.58
N GLY A 163 16.64 -2.10 1.98
CA GLY A 163 17.19 -3.35 1.47
C GLY A 163 17.90 -4.21 2.53
N GLU A 164 18.42 -3.59 3.60
CA GLU A 164 19.28 -4.24 4.58
C GLU A 164 18.69 -4.21 6.00
N LEU A 165 19.14 -5.09 6.89
CA LEU A 165 18.68 -5.12 8.30
C LEU A 165 18.97 -3.82 9.06
N HIS A 166 19.96 -3.05 8.64
CA HIS A 166 20.37 -1.80 9.28
C HIS A 166 19.80 -0.54 8.58
N SER A 167 19.03 -0.70 7.51
CA SER A 167 18.48 0.41 6.73
C SER A 167 17.57 1.31 7.56
N LEU A 168 16.53 0.76 8.22
CA LEU A 168 15.65 1.57 9.08
C LEU A 168 16.41 2.22 10.27
N PRO A 169 17.25 1.51 11.05
CA PRO A 169 18.09 2.16 12.06
C PRO A 169 18.89 3.35 11.53
N THR A 170 19.46 3.22 10.33
CA THR A 170 20.20 4.30 9.67
C THR A 170 19.28 5.45 9.28
N ALA A 171 18.14 5.15 8.66
CA ALA A 171 17.17 6.16 8.25
C ALA A 171 16.66 6.99 9.43
N LEU A 172 16.30 6.34 10.53
CA LEU A 172 15.88 7.05 11.75
C LEU A 172 16.99 7.93 12.33
N ALA A 173 18.25 7.49 12.29
CA ALA A 173 19.39 8.29 12.73
C ALA A 173 19.66 9.51 11.83
N LEU A 174 19.32 9.41 10.55
CA LEU A 174 19.37 10.53 9.60
C LEU A 174 18.15 11.46 9.73
N GLY A 175 17.13 11.05 10.48
CA GLY A 175 15.92 11.84 10.71
C GLY A 175 14.78 11.55 9.74
N TYR A 176 14.75 10.39 9.07
CA TYR A 176 13.54 9.88 8.40
C TYR A 176 12.47 9.46 9.42
N ASP A 177 11.24 9.31 8.97
CA ASP A 177 10.07 9.11 9.83
C ASP A 177 9.54 7.67 9.79
N GLY A 178 10.16 6.76 9.02
CA GLY A 178 9.69 5.38 8.96
C GLY A 178 10.21 4.57 7.80
N THR A 179 9.54 3.43 7.56
CA THR A 179 9.79 2.53 6.44
C THR A 179 8.47 1.96 5.90
N SER A 180 8.52 1.32 4.73
CA SER A 180 7.46 0.47 4.22
C SER A 180 7.72 -1.02 4.50
N HIS A 181 6.68 -1.76 4.85
CA HIS A 181 6.72 -3.22 4.96
C HIS A 181 6.29 -3.89 3.66
N LYS A 182 7.10 -4.84 3.19
CA LYS A 182 6.75 -5.79 2.13
C LYS A 182 7.12 -7.19 2.58
N ASN A 183 6.22 -8.16 2.42
CA ASN A 183 6.54 -9.55 2.79
C ASN A 183 7.78 -10.10 2.07
N CYS A 184 7.99 -9.72 0.81
CA CYS A 184 9.18 -10.11 0.04
C CYS A 184 10.50 -9.56 0.59
N LYS A 185 10.47 -8.48 1.38
CA LYS A 185 11.65 -7.94 2.10
C LYS A 185 11.92 -8.67 3.42
N GLY A 186 11.04 -9.59 3.80
CA GLY A 186 11.18 -10.47 4.96
C GLY A 186 10.23 -10.11 6.10
N VAL A 187 9.36 -11.06 6.47
CA VAL A 187 8.40 -10.92 7.58
C VAL A 187 9.09 -10.62 8.91
N ILE A 188 10.17 -11.33 9.23
CA ILE A 188 10.92 -11.14 10.48
C ILE A 188 11.56 -9.75 10.54
N LYS A 189 12.08 -9.26 9.41
CA LYS A 189 12.60 -7.90 9.29
C LYS A 189 11.49 -6.87 9.54
N GLY A 190 10.31 -7.07 8.96
CA GLY A 190 9.13 -6.23 9.22
C GLY A 190 8.76 -6.16 10.70
N ILE A 191 8.73 -7.30 11.39
CA ILE A 191 8.47 -7.35 12.84
C ILE A 191 9.55 -6.58 13.62
N ALA A 192 10.83 -6.79 13.30
CA ALA A 192 11.93 -6.08 13.94
C ALA A 192 11.83 -4.55 13.72
N ASN A 193 11.52 -4.12 12.50
CA ASN A 193 11.30 -2.73 12.15
C ASN A 193 10.13 -2.12 12.94
N ARG A 194 9.00 -2.84 13.05
CA ARG A 194 7.85 -2.39 13.83
C ARG A 194 8.18 -2.22 15.32
N CYS A 195 8.89 -3.19 15.90
CA CYS A 195 9.37 -3.11 17.28
C CYS A 195 10.29 -1.90 17.50
N LEU A 196 11.22 -1.64 16.57
CA LEU A 196 12.12 -0.50 16.64
C LEU A 196 11.36 0.84 16.59
N LEU A 197 10.40 0.98 15.67
CA LEU A 197 9.57 2.18 15.55
C LEU A 197 8.79 2.44 16.85
N GLU A 198 8.14 1.41 17.39
CA GLU A 198 7.41 1.51 18.67
C GLU A 198 8.32 1.88 19.85
N GLN A 199 9.50 1.27 19.92
CA GLN A 199 10.47 1.60 20.97
C GLN A 199 10.92 3.06 20.86
N ARG A 200 11.26 3.53 19.66
CA ARG A 200 11.71 4.91 19.42
C ARG A 200 10.62 5.92 19.68
N GLN A 201 9.39 5.64 19.24
CA GLN A 201 8.23 6.50 19.48
C GLN A 201 7.99 6.73 20.97
N ARG A 202 8.20 5.71 21.82
CA ARG A 202 8.08 5.82 23.28
C ARG A 202 9.23 6.57 23.94
N GLN A 203 10.44 6.46 23.39
CA GLN A 203 11.64 7.07 23.97
C GLN A 203 11.79 8.53 23.56
N GLN A 204 11.44 8.89 22.32
CA GLN A 204 11.66 10.21 21.74
C GLN A 204 10.48 10.59 20.83
N PRO A 205 9.33 11.01 21.40
CA PRO A 205 8.13 11.35 20.63
C PRO A 205 8.23 12.74 19.98
N VAL A 206 9.29 13.00 19.21
CA VAL A 206 9.48 14.28 18.50
C VAL A 206 8.45 14.43 17.39
N ARG A 207 8.18 13.33 16.67
CA ARG A 207 7.21 13.25 15.58
C ARG A 207 6.68 11.82 15.42
N PRO A 208 5.52 11.63 14.77
CA PRO A 208 4.99 10.30 14.50
C PRO A 208 5.94 9.48 13.62
N LEU A 209 6.28 8.29 14.09
CA LEU A 209 6.99 7.29 13.30
C LEU A 209 5.99 6.37 12.59
N LEU A 210 6.29 6.04 11.34
CA LEU A 210 5.35 5.43 10.41
C LEU A 210 5.86 4.07 9.91
N MET A 211 4.91 3.17 9.66
CA MET A 211 5.13 1.96 8.88
C MET A 211 3.97 1.81 7.90
N SER A 212 4.25 1.97 6.60
CA SER A 212 3.29 1.62 5.55
C SER A 212 3.36 0.12 5.24
N GLY A 213 2.40 -0.40 4.48
CA GLY A 213 2.39 -1.78 4.02
C GLY A 213 2.09 -1.84 2.54
N GLU A 214 2.87 -2.64 1.81
CA GLU A 214 2.77 -2.78 0.37
C GLU A 214 2.77 -4.24 -0.05
N ASP A 215 2.02 -4.53 -1.11
CA ASP A 215 1.74 -5.91 -1.51
C ASP A 215 2.25 -6.31 -2.89
N LEU A 216 2.83 -5.40 -3.67
CA LEU A 216 3.35 -5.68 -5.01
C LEU A 216 2.31 -6.37 -5.93
N CYS A 217 1.04 -5.96 -5.84
CA CYS A 217 -0.06 -6.57 -6.60
C CYS A 217 -0.28 -8.06 -6.29
N ASN A 218 -0.04 -8.49 -5.05
CA ASN A 218 -0.30 -9.87 -4.61
C ASN A 218 -1.72 -10.32 -4.93
N VAL A 219 -1.82 -11.56 -5.41
CA VAL A 219 -3.09 -12.28 -5.62
C VAL A 219 -3.21 -13.39 -4.58
N GLY A 220 -4.44 -13.82 -4.32
CA GLY A 220 -4.69 -14.99 -3.50
C GLY A 220 -4.33 -16.30 -4.21
N PRO A 221 -4.56 -17.44 -3.55
CA PRO A 221 -5.02 -17.54 -2.18
C PRO A 221 -3.89 -17.53 -1.15
N VAL A 222 -2.62 -17.68 -1.52
CA VAL A 222 -1.54 -17.78 -0.51
C VAL A 222 -0.95 -16.41 -0.17
N ALA A 223 -0.40 -15.71 -1.17
CA ALA A 223 0.39 -14.50 -0.95
C ALA A 223 -0.44 -13.40 -0.30
N LEU A 224 -1.64 -13.12 -0.83
CA LEU A 224 -2.54 -12.11 -0.27
C LEU A 224 -2.96 -12.41 1.17
N LEU A 225 -3.32 -13.66 1.50
CA LEU A 225 -3.77 -14.03 2.85
C LEU A 225 -2.65 -13.85 3.88
N GLN A 226 -1.45 -14.32 3.56
CA GLN A 226 -0.27 -14.17 4.42
C GLN A 226 0.13 -12.71 4.59
N ASP A 227 0.08 -11.93 3.52
CA ASP A 227 0.40 -10.51 3.54
C ASP A 227 -0.58 -9.69 4.39
N LEU A 228 -1.88 -9.96 4.28
CA LEU A 228 -2.89 -9.37 5.16
C LEU A 228 -2.72 -9.79 6.62
N ALA A 229 -2.38 -11.06 6.89
CA ALA A 229 -2.12 -11.54 8.24
C ALA A 229 -0.91 -10.83 8.88
N VAL A 230 0.17 -10.61 8.14
CA VAL A 230 1.34 -9.86 8.63
C VAL A 230 1.02 -8.38 8.81
N CYS A 231 0.37 -7.74 7.84
CA CYS A 231 -0.07 -6.35 7.99
C CYS A 231 -0.98 -6.18 9.21
N ALA A 232 -1.86 -7.15 9.47
CA ALA A 232 -2.70 -7.16 10.65
C ALA A 232 -1.89 -7.24 11.95
N ALA A 233 -0.93 -8.16 12.03
CA ALA A 233 -0.04 -8.35 13.18
C ALA A 233 0.89 -7.16 13.44
N LEU A 234 1.38 -6.51 12.39
CA LEU A 234 2.19 -5.28 12.48
C LEU A 234 1.35 -4.06 12.88
N GLY A 235 0.01 -4.16 12.83
CA GLY A 235 -0.90 -3.06 13.14
C GLY A 235 -0.96 -1.99 12.06
N ILE A 236 -0.53 -2.30 10.83
CA ILE A 236 -0.64 -1.42 9.66
C ILE A 236 -2.12 -1.27 9.34
N LYS A 237 -2.64 -0.04 9.36
CA LYS A 237 -4.09 0.24 9.25
C LYS A 237 -4.58 0.37 7.81
N SER A 238 -3.71 0.89 6.93
CA SER A 238 -3.96 1.11 5.52
C SER A 238 -2.89 0.39 4.73
N VAL A 239 -3.28 -0.50 3.83
CA VAL A 239 -2.35 -1.38 3.12
C VAL A 239 -2.56 -1.21 1.61
N GLU A 240 -1.47 -1.06 0.86
CA GLU A 240 -1.55 -1.02 -0.59
C GLU A 240 -2.11 -2.33 -1.13
N ARG A 241 -3.10 -2.21 -2.04
CA ARG A 241 -3.76 -3.34 -2.68
C ARG A 241 -4.26 -2.93 -4.06
N ASN A 242 -3.65 -3.47 -5.11
CA ASN A 242 -4.11 -3.23 -6.48
C ASN A 242 -4.26 -4.50 -7.31
N GLY A 243 -3.82 -5.67 -6.81
CA GLY A 243 -3.86 -6.93 -7.56
C GLY A 243 -5.25 -7.30 -8.09
N HIS A 244 -6.31 -6.90 -7.38
CA HIS A 244 -7.71 -7.12 -7.76
C HIS A 244 -8.18 -6.31 -8.98
N HIS A 245 -7.44 -5.25 -9.37
CA HIS A 245 -7.70 -4.53 -10.61
C HIS A 245 -7.11 -5.23 -11.84
N TYR A 246 -6.06 -6.02 -11.65
CA TYR A 246 -5.27 -6.60 -12.75
C TYR A 246 -5.53 -8.09 -12.96
N ASN A 247 -6.20 -8.75 -12.02
CA ASN A 247 -6.44 -10.19 -12.05
C ASN A 247 -7.91 -10.50 -11.83
N ALA A 248 -8.43 -11.51 -12.53
CA ALA A 248 -9.80 -11.99 -12.39
C ALA A 248 -9.99 -12.80 -11.10
N GLY A 249 -9.72 -12.19 -9.94
CA GLY A 249 -9.85 -12.82 -8.63
C GLY A 249 -9.01 -14.08 -8.52
N LEU A 250 -9.66 -15.24 -8.36
CA LEU A 250 -9.03 -16.56 -8.32
C LEU A 250 -9.44 -17.45 -9.52
N ALA A 251 -9.80 -16.86 -10.66
CA ALA A 251 -10.31 -17.58 -11.83
C ALA A 251 -9.33 -18.63 -12.38
N GLU A 252 -8.02 -18.40 -12.25
CA GLU A 252 -6.95 -19.28 -12.70
C GLU A 252 -6.78 -20.54 -11.83
N PHE A 253 -7.37 -20.56 -10.63
CA PHE A 253 -7.23 -21.69 -9.72
C PHE A 253 -8.30 -22.77 -9.98
N PRO A 254 -8.00 -24.06 -9.73
CA PRO A 254 -9.00 -25.12 -9.82
C PRO A 254 -10.22 -24.84 -8.95
N ARG A 255 -11.40 -25.26 -9.42
CA ARG A 255 -12.68 -25.04 -8.73
C ARG A 255 -12.68 -25.47 -7.26
N ALA A 256 -12.03 -26.59 -6.94
CA ALA A 256 -11.92 -27.06 -5.56
C ALA A 256 -11.18 -26.06 -4.65
N VAL A 257 -10.17 -25.36 -5.17
CA VAL A 257 -9.47 -24.29 -4.44
C VAL A 257 -10.38 -23.08 -4.27
N GLN A 258 -11.09 -22.70 -5.33
CA GLN A 258 -12.03 -21.57 -5.28
C GLN A 258 -13.11 -21.77 -4.21
N GLU A 259 -13.75 -22.95 -4.19
CA GLU A 259 -14.77 -23.32 -3.21
C GLU A 259 -14.21 -23.37 -1.78
N GLU A 260 -13.00 -23.90 -1.61
CA GLU A 260 -12.32 -23.92 -0.31
C GLU A 260 -12.08 -22.51 0.22
N ILE A 261 -11.63 -21.58 -0.62
CA ILE A 261 -11.35 -20.20 -0.21
C ILE A 261 -12.62 -19.44 0.14
N LEU A 262 -13.69 -19.60 -0.65
CA LEU A 262 -15.00 -19.01 -0.31
C LEU A 262 -15.53 -19.54 1.02
N ARG A 263 -15.31 -20.82 1.32
CA ARG A 263 -15.71 -21.43 2.60
C ARG A 263 -14.85 -20.95 3.77
N SER A 264 -13.53 -20.90 3.59
CA SER A 264 -12.57 -20.61 4.64
C SER A 264 -12.43 -19.12 4.94
N HIS A 265 -12.61 -18.27 3.93
CA HIS A 265 -12.41 -16.81 3.96
C HIS A 265 -13.63 -16.04 3.43
N PHE A 266 -14.83 -16.46 3.82
CA PHE A 266 -16.12 -15.91 3.39
C PHE A 266 -16.32 -14.41 3.65
N ASP A 267 -15.60 -13.83 4.61
CA ASP A 267 -15.66 -12.40 4.93
C ASP A 267 -14.72 -11.58 4.03
N LEU A 268 -13.68 -12.20 3.48
CA LEU A 268 -12.70 -11.56 2.59
C LEU A 268 -13.01 -11.78 1.11
N TYR A 269 -13.65 -12.90 0.75
CA TYR A 269 -13.96 -13.26 -0.63
C TYR A 269 -15.46 -13.47 -0.86
N HIS A 270 -15.95 -13.06 -2.03
CA HIS A 270 -17.28 -13.40 -2.54
C HIS A 270 -17.20 -13.90 -4.00
N PRO A 271 -18.20 -14.64 -4.50
CA PRO A 271 -18.26 -14.98 -5.91
C PRO A 271 -18.53 -13.74 -6.77
N SER A 272 -17.71 -13.52 -7.80
CA SER A 272 -17.96 -12.48 -8.81
C SER A 272 -19.22 -12.79 -9.63
N PRO A 273 -19.74 -11.85 -10.43
CA PRO A 273 -20.85 -12.12 -11.35
C PRO A 273 -20.59 -13.28 -12.32
N ALA A 274 -19.31 -13.54 -12.62
CA ALA A 274 -18.88 -14.65 -13.47
C ALA A 274 -18.50 -15.93 -12.69
N GLY A 275 -18.66 -15.92 -11.37
CA GLY A 275 -18.64 -17.10 -10.51
C GLY A 275 -17.32 -17.41 -9.79
N TRP A 276 -16.21 -16.77 -10.16
CA TRP A 276 -14.93 -16.96 -9.47
C TRP A 276 -14.82 -16.10 -8.20
N PRO A 277 -14.10 -16.54 -7.16
CA PRO A 277 -13.88 -15.73 -5.96
C PRO A 277 -13.11 -14.44 -6.27
N THR A 278 -13.57 -13.32 -5.72
CA THR A 278 -12.87 -12.01 -5.74
C THR A 278 -12.96 -11.34 -4.38
N LEU A 279 -12.12 -10.33 -4.13
CA LEU A 279 -12.08 -9.64 -2.84
C LEU A 279 -13.38 -8.89 -2.58
N THR A 280 -13.90 -9.03 -1.37
CA THR A 280 -14.96 -8.20 -0.83
C THR A 280 -14.34 -6.91 -0.30
N ILE A 281 -14.50 -5.83 -1.06
CA ILE A 281 -14.09 -4.49 -0.66
C ILE A 281 -15.34 -3.65 -0.44
N GLU A 282 -15.57 -3.26 0.81
CA GLU A 282 -16.72 -2.46 1.21
C GLU A 282 -16.24 -1.19 1.90
N ARG A 283 -16.67 -0.03 1.40
CA ARG A 283 -16.31 1.28 1.97
C ARG A 283 -14.80 1.45 2.11
N GLY A 284 -14.07 1.00 1.09
CA GLY A 284 -12.61 1.06 1.02
C GLY A 284 -11.91 0.07 1.95
N ARG A 285 -12.61 -0.94 2.48
CA ARG A 285 -12.05 -1.85 3.49
C ARG A 285 -12.21 -3.32 3.11
N VAL A 286 -11.26 -4.12 3.58
CA VAL A 286 -11.36 -5.60 3.59
C VAL A 286 -11.50 -6.12 5.01
N ALA A 287 -12.37 -7.12 5.20
CA ALA A 287 -12.50 -7.83 6.46
C ALA A 287 -11.42 -8.92 6.60
N LEU A 288 -10.83 -9.02 7.79
CA LEU A 288 -9.72 -9.92 8.13
C LEU A 288 -10.10 -10.88 9.25
N GLY A 289 -11.38 -11.09 9.54
CA GLY A 289 -11.83 -11.95 10.63
C GLY A 289 -11.32 -13.38 10.42
N SER A 290 -11.66 -13.98 9.28
CA SER A 290 -11.20 -15.32 8.93
C SER A 290 -9.68 -15.43 8.79
N VAL A 291 -9.01 -14.39 8.27
CA VAL A 291 -7.56 -14.35 8.09
C VAL A 291 -6.84 -14.40 9.44
N ASN A 292 -7.30 -13.60 10.40
CA ASN A 292 -6.70 -13.51 11.73
C ASN A 292 -7.01 -14.75 12.60
N GLU A 293 -8.11 -15.45 12.34
CA GLU A 293 -8.42 -16.73 12.99
C GLU A 293 -7.60 -17.90 12.45
N ALA A 294 -7.07 -17.77 11.22
CA ALA A 294 -6.27 -18.79 10.56
C ALA A 294 -4.79 -18.68 10.90
N ALA A 295 -4.09 -19.82 10.92
CA ALA A 295 -2.65 -19.84 11.14
C ALA A 295 -1.93 -19.17 9.96
N PHE A 296 -1.43 -17.96 10.19
CA PHE A 296 -0.82 -17.12 9.16
C PHE A 296 -1.73 -16.92 7.92
N GLY A 297 -3.03 -16.76 8.15
CA GLY A 297 -4.01 -16.58 7.08
C GLY A 297 -4.42 -17.86 6.35
N VAL A 298 -3.85 -19.03 6.67
CA VAL A 298 -4.13 -20.29 5.95
C VAL A 298 -4.92 -21.26 6.84
N LYS A 299 -6.16 -21.61 6.44
CA LYS A 299 -6.98 -22.61 7.16
C LYS A 299 -6.73 -24.05 6.72
N SER A 300 -6.38 -24.25 5.45
CA SER A 300 -6.09 -25.56 4.87
C SER A 300 -4.94 -25.45 3.88
N LEU A 301 -4.08 -26.45 3.85
CA LEU A 301 -3.04 -26.54 2.82
C LEU A 301 -3.68 -26.90 1.47
N LEU A 302 -3.26 -26.21 0.42
CA LEU A 302 -3.68 -26.54 -0.93
C LEU A 302 -3.11 -27.90 -1.31
N ASN A 303 -3.94 -28.77 -1.90
CA ASN A 303 -3.43 -29.98 -2.52
C ASN A 303 -2.60 -29.57 -3.75
N THR A 304 -1.28 -29.69 -3.72
CA THR A 304 -0.45 -29.26 -4.85
C THR A 304 -0.52 -30.22 -6.04
N SER A 305 -1.02 -31.44 -5.86
CA SER A 305 -1.13 -32.45 -6.93
C SER A 305 -2.13 -32.09 -8.04
N GLN A 306 -2.95 -31.06 -7.82
CA GLN A 306 -3.94 -30.58 -8.79
C GLN A 306 -3.37 -29.56 -9.80
N PHE A 307 -2.12 -29.14 -9.63
CA PHE A 307 -1.44 -28.20 -10.51
C PHE A 307 -0.45 -28.92 -11.41
N THR A 308 -0.25 -28.41 -12.63
CA THR A 308 0.82 -28.86 -13.51
C THR A 308 2.17 -28.61 -12.85
N HIS A 309 3.02 -29.62 -12.79
CA HIS A 309 4.36 -29.50 -12.23
C HIS A 309 5.19 -28.49 -13.04
N ALA A 310 6.04 -27.70 -12.38
CA ALA A 310 6.83 -26.65 -13.03
C ALA A 310 7.70 -27.18 -14.19
N ASP A 311 8.22 -28.40 -14.05
CA ASP A 311 9.02 -29.06 -15.10
C ASP A 311 8.23 -29.42 -16.36
N ALA A 312 6.90 -29.36 -16.30
CA ALA A 312 5.98 -29.61 -17.41
C ALA A 312 5.29 -28.33 -17.90
N TRP A 313 5.73 -27.16 -17.43
CA TRP A 313 5.23 -25.88 -17.95
C TRP A 313 5.82 -25.64 -19.33
N GLU A 314 4.95 -25.38 -20.31
CA GLU A 314 5.32 -24.88 -21.62
C GLU A 314 5.12 -23.37 -21.61
N TRP A 315 6.18 -22.62 -21.91
CA TRP A 315 6.09 -21.16 -22.08
C TRP A 315 5.78 -20.88 -23.55
N GLU A 316 4.57 -20.40 -23.82
CA GLU A 316 4.20 -19.82 -25.12
C GLU A 316 4.62 -18.35 -25.23
#